data_AF-A0A0X9VD89-F1
#
_entry.id   AF-A0A0X9VD89-F1
#
_cell.length_a   1.000
_cell.length_b   1.000
_cell.length_c   1.000
_cell.angle_alpha   90.00
_cell.angle_beta   90.00
_cell.angle_gamma   90.00
#
_symmetry.space_group_name_H-M   'P 1'
#
loop_
_entity.id
_entity.type
_entity.pdbx_description
1 polymer ?
#
loop_
_entity_poly.entity_id
_entity_poly.type
_entity_poly.pdbx_seq_one_letter_code
_entity_poly.pdbx_strand_id
1 'polypeptide(L)'
;MINSKKQSVTENTITYHYPFIDLEKKKVEAKVTVDQQMYLSVAVDLSNGVIQIEKNAADFELALTDDQKIIEQIKTMAEFMIFNQIDSYSKTFLS
;
A
#
# COMPACT_ATOMS: atom_id res chain seq x y z
N MET A 1 -18.37 40.31 -8.34
CA MET A 1 -18.87 38.95 -8.59
C MET A 1 -17.74 37.98 -8.39
N ILE A 2 -17.81 37.14 -7.35
CA ILE A 2 -16.79 36.15 -7.00
C ILE A 2 -17.11 34.90 -7.82
N ASN A 3 -16.21 34.49 -8.71
CA ASN A 3 -16.34 33.24 -9.44
C ASN A 3 -15.17 32.33 -9.08
N SER A 4 -15.16 31.89 -7.82
CA SER A 4 -14.24 30.86 -7.35
C SER A 4 -14.76 29.50 -7.83
N LYS A 5 -14.38 29.10 -9.04
CA LYS A 5 -14.41 27.68 -9.43
C LYS A 5 -13.39 26.96 -8.56
N LYS A 6 -13.84 26.54 -7.37
CA LYS A 6 -13.13 25.60 -6.52
C LYS A 6 -13.15 24.27 -7.28
N GLN A 7 -12.07 24.03 -8.02
CA GLN A 7 -11.82 22.79 -8.72
C GLN A 7 -11.83 21.70 -7.65
N SER A 8 -12.87 20.87 -7.65
CA SER A 8 -12.95 19.69 -6.78
C SER A 8 -11.86 18.73 -7.24
N VAL A 9 -10.70 18.79 -6.60
CA VAL A 9 -9.70 17.74 -6.70
C VAL A 9 -10.32 16.56 -5.98
N THR A 10 -10.82 15.58 -6.72
CA THR A 10 -11.16 14.26 -6.15
C THR A 10 -9.89 13.75 -5.47
N GLU A 11 -9.91 13.57 -4.15
CA GLU A 11 -8.80 12.97 -3.43
C GLU A 11 -8.71 11.50 -3.87
N ASN A 12 -7.62 11.13 -4.54
CA ASN A 12 -7.36 9.74 -4.91
C ASN A 12 -7.34 8.88 -3.65
N THR A 13 -8.14 7.82 -3.62
CA THR A 13 -8.23 6.94 -2.44
C THR A 13 -7.19 5.84 -2.53
N ILE A 14 -6.21 5.87 -1.62
CA ILE A 14 -5.18 4.83 -1.49
C ILE A 14 -5.66 3.77 -0.49
N THR A 15 -5.70 2.52 -0.91
CA THR A 15 -6.05 1.38 -0.06
C THR A 15 -4.92 0.37 -0.03
N TYR A 16 -4.65 -0.18 1.16
CA TYR A 16 -3.64 -1.20 1.40
C TYR A 16 -4.31 -2.52 1.75
N HIS A 17 -3.91 -3.59 1.08
CA HIS A 17 -4.38 -4.95 1.33
C HIS A 17 -3.19 -5.83 1.69
N TYR A 18 -3.33 -6.70 2.68
CA TYR A 18 -2.28 -7.64 3.10
C TYR A 18 -2.78 -9.08 2.92
N PRO A 19 -2.91 -9.58 1.68
CA PRO A 19 -3.51 -10.87 1.38
C PRO A 19 -2.69 -12.07 1.87
N PHE A 20 -1.39 -11.89 2.16
CA PHE A 20 -0.52 -12.97 2.57
C PHE A 20 0.41 -12.51 3.70
N ILE A 21 0.38 -13.24 4.80
CA ILE A 21 1.26 -13.06 5.95
C ILE A 21 1.75 -14.45 6.36
N ASP A 22 3.07 -14.67 6.28
CA ASP A 22 3.75 -15.90 6.70
C ASP A 22 4.65 -15.56 7.89
N LEU A 23 4.17 -15.89 9.08
CA LEU A 23 4.86 -15.61 10.34
C LEU A 23 6.16 -16.42 10.48
N GLU A 24 6.18 -17.65 9.98
CA GLU A 24 7.35 -18.54 10.07
C GLU A 24 8.48 -18.05 9.18
N LYS A 25 8.17 -17.70 7.92
CA LYS A 25 9.15 -17.19 6.97
C LYS A 25 9.41 -15.69 7.15
N LYS A 26 8.63 -15.01 7.98
CA LYS A 26 8.61 -13.56 8.19
C LYS A 26 8.40 -12.80 6.88
N LYS A 27 7.40 -13.23 6.12
CA LYS A 27 7.05 -12.65 4.82
C LYS A 27 5.67 -12.03 4.85
N VAL A 28 5.53 -10.88 4.21
CA VAL A 28 4.24 -10.20 4.04
C VAL A 28 4.14 -9.72 2.59
N GLU A 29 3.03 -10.05 1.93
CA GLU A 29 2.68 -9.45 0.65
C GLU A 29 1.60 -8.40 0.87
N ALA A 30 1.80 -7.23 0.26
CA ALA A 30 0.88 -6.12 0.27
C ALA A 30 0.50 -5.73 -1.16
N LYS A 31 -0.78 -5.40 -1.38
CA LYS A 31 -1.28 -4.80 -2.62
C LYS A 31 -1.81 -3.42 -2.32
N VAL A 32 -1.42 -2.45 -3.12
CA VAL A 32 -1.89 -1.07 -3.02
C VAL A 32 -2.76 -0.77 -4.23
N THR A 33 -3.95 -0.26 -3.95
CA THR A 33 -4.84 0.22 -4.99
C THR A 33 -5.04 1.73 -4.86
N VAL A 34 -5.09 2.42 -5.99
CA VAL A 34 -5.50 3.82 -6.08
C VAL A 34 -6.81 3.84 -6.84
N ASP A 35 -7.87 4.38 -6.24
CA ASP A 35 -9.23 4.40 -6.82
C ASP A 35 -9.69 3.01 -7.31
N GLN A 36 -9.41 1.99 -6.48
CA GLN A 36 -9.71 0.57 -6.71
C GLN A 36 -8.92 -0.11 -7.84
N GLN A 37 -8.01 0.61 -8.52
CA GLN A 37 -7.11 0.05 -9.51
C GLN A 37 -5.77 -0.35 -8.89
N MET A 38 -5.22 -1.49 -9.30
CA MET A 38 -3.93 -1.97 -8.79
C MET A 38 -2.81 -1.01 -9.20
N TYR A 39 -2.16 -0.42 -8.19
CA TYR A 39 -1.06 0.52 -8.36
C TYR A 39 0.29 -0.18 -8.20
N LEU A 40 0.50 -0.85 -7.07
CA LEU A 40 1.71 -1.62 -6.81
C LEU A 40 1.44 -2.84 -5.91
N SER A 41 2.30 -3.82 -6.04
CA SER A 41 2.41 -5.00 -5.17
C SER A 41 3.80 -4.99 -4.53
N VAL A 42 3.87 -5.28 -3.23
CA VAL A 42 5.12 -5.34 -2.47
C VAL A 42 5.19 -6.65 -1.72
N ALA A 43 6.28 -7.39 -1.88
CA ALA A 43 6.62 -8.52 -1.03
C ALA A 43 7.79 -8.15 -0.11
N VAL A 44 7.57 -8.20 1.20
CA VAL A 44 8.58 -7.92 2.22
C VAL A 44 9.02 -9.25 2.83
N ASP A 45 10.31 -9.55 2.75
CA ASP A 45 10.96 -10.67 3.41
C ASP A 45 11.91 -10.13 4.48
N LEU A 46 11.43 -10.11 5.73
CA LEU A 46 12.20 -9.58 6.87
C LEU A 46 13.34 -10.50 7.29
N SER A 47 13.29 -11.79 6.92
CA SER A 47 14.36 -12.74 7.22
C SER A 47 15.61 -12.47 6.38
N ASN A 48 15.41 -12.09 5.12
CA ASN A 48 16.49 -11.78 4.19
C ASN A 48 16.74 -10.28 4.02
N GLY A 49 15.90 -9.42 4.63
CA GLY A 49 15.98 -7.97 4.46
C GLY A 49 15.67 -7.50 3.03
N VAL A 50 14.85 -8.26 2.31
CA VAL A 50 14.53 -8.02 0.89
C VAL A 50 13.13 -7.45 0.75
N ILE A 51 13.00 -6.47 -0.13
CA ILE A 51 11.70 -5.92 -0.55
C ILE A 51 11.63 -6.03 -2.08
N GLN A 52 10.61 -6.73 -2.57
CA GLN A 52 10.32 -6.85 -4.00
C GLN A 52 9.11 -5.99 -4.32
N ILE A 53 9.18 -5.23 -5.42
CA ILE A 53 8.14 -4.27 -5.81
C ILE A 53 7.78 -4.54 -7.26
N GLU A 54 6.49 -4.69 -7.51
CA GLU A 54 5.91 -4.76 -8.84
C GLU A 54 4.95 -3.59 -9.00
N LYS A 55 5.22 -2.70 -9.96
CA LYS A 55 4.41 -1.49 -10.19
C LYS A 55 3.65 -1.64 -11.50
N ASN A 56 2.36 -1.32 -11.49
CA ASN A 56 1.60 -1.16 -12.72
C ASN A 56 1.90 0.22 -13.34
N ALA A 57 2.91 0.28 -14.20
CA ALA A 57 3.36 1.51 -14.83
C ALA A 57 2.46 2.01 -15.96
N ALA A 58 1.52 1.19 -16.45
CA ALA A 58 0.76 1.48 -17.66
C ALA A 58 -0.40 2.48 -17.44
N ASP A 59 -0.96 2.54 -16.23
CA ASP A 59 -2.23 3.24 -15.99
C ASP A 59 -2.08 4.51 -15.11
N PHE A 60 -0.89 4.78 -14.59
CA PHE A 60 -0.66 5.89 -13.65
C PHE A 60 0.43 6.82 -14.17
N GLU A 61 0.04 7.89 -14.88
CA GLU A 61 0.92 9.06 -15.12
C GLU A 61 1.19 9.87 -13.83
N LEU A 62 0.69 9.41 -12.68
CA LEU A 62 0.51 10.23 -11.51
C LEU A 62 1.78 10.25 -10.65
N ALA A 63 2.57 11.30 -10.86
CA ALA A 63 3.53 11.89 -9.94
C ALA A 63 2.94 12.32 -8.56
N LEU A 64 1.76 11.80 -8.16
CA LEU A 64 1.06 12.17 -6.93
C LEU A 64 1.35 11.24 -5.75
N THR A 65 1.92 10.05 -5.98
CA THR A 65 2.15 9.08 -4.92
C THR A 65 3.65 8.82 -4.74
N ASP A 66 4.15 9.16 -3.56
CA ASP A 66 5.54 8.89 -3.17
C ASP A 66 5.68 7.38 -2.90
N ASP A 67 6.17 6.66 -3.90
CA ASP A 67 6.41 5.21 -3.84
C ASP A 67 7.27 4.83 -2.63
N GLN A 68 8.30 5.63 -2.33
CA GLN A 68 9.19 5.33 -1.20
C GLN A 68 8.42 5.37 0.12
N LYS A 69 7.56 6.38 0.30
CA LYS A 69 6.70 6.48 1.47
C LYS A 69 5.71 5.33 1.58
N ILE A 70 5.12 4.89 0.47
CA ILE A 70 4.23 3.72 0.44
C ILE A 70 4.99 2.46 0.86
N ILE A 71 6.15 2.22 0.27
CA ILE A 71 6.99 1.05 0.55
C ILE A 71 7.44 1.05 2.01
N GLU A 72 7.82 2.19 2.57
CA GLU A 72 8.21 2.34 3.97
C GLU A 72 7.04 2.04 4.93
N GLN A 73 5.84 2.52 4.61
CA GLN A 73 4.64 2.20 5.38
C GLN A 73 4.33 0.70 5.36
N ILE A 74 4.44 0.06 4.20
CA ILE A 74 4.23 -1.39 4.06
C ILE A 74 5.27 -2.16 4.86
N LYS A 75 6.55 -1.77 4.78
CA LYS A 75 7.63 -2.40 5.55
C LYS A 75 7.37 -2.29 7.05
N THR A 76 7.04 -1.09 7.53
CA THR A 76 6.71 -0.82 8.94
C THR A 76 5.54 -1.69 9.40
N MET A 77 4.50 -1.82 8.56
CA MET A 77 3.35 -2.67 8.87
C MET A 77 3.72 -4.15 8.88
N ALA A 78 4.55 -4.62 7.94
CA ALA A 78 5.04 -5.99 7.93
C ALA A 78 5.84 -6.31 9.20
N GLU A 79 6.74 -5.41 9.63
CA GLU A 79 7.48 -5.53 10.89
C GLU A 79 6.52 -5.62 12.09
N PHE A 80 5.50 -4.76 12.12
CA PHE A 80 4.47 -4.80 13.15
C PHE A 80 3.70 -6.13 13.16
N MET A 81 3.26 -6.63 12.00
CA MET A 81 2.51 -7.89 11.90
C MET A 81 3.36 -9.08 12.37
N ILE A 82 4.61 -9.19 11.89
CA ILE A 82 5.52 -10.28 12.27
C ILE A 82 5.87 -10.21 13.76
N PHE A 83 6.21 -9.03 14.28
CA PHE A 83 6.57 -8.86 15.69
C PHE A 83 5.42 -9.25 16.63
N ASN A 84 4.19 -8.88 16.25
CA ASN A 84 3.00 -9.14 17.06
C ASN A 84 2.27 -10.46 16.72
N GLN A 85 2.84 -11.31 15.86
CA GLN A 85 2.24 -12.59 15.43
C GLN A 85 0.82 -12.42 14.85
N ILE A 86 0.61 -11.37 14.05
CA ILE A 86 -0.66 -11.11 13.35
C ILE A 86 -0.65 -11.86 12.03
N ASP A 87 -1.45 -12.92 11.91
CA ASP A 87 -1.55 -13.78 10.72
C ASP A 87 -2.60 -13.30 9.70
N SER A 88 -3.41 -12.30 10.06
CA SER A 88 -4.49 -11.77 9.25
C SER A 88 -4.71 -10.29 9.55
N TYR A 89 -4.86 -9.48 8.49
CA TYR A 89 -5.10 -8.05 8.64
C TYR A 89 -6.10 -7.56 7.60
N SER A 90 -7.35 -7.38 8.03
CA SER A 90 -8.38 -6.71 7.26
C SER A 90 -8.75 -5.39 7.94
N LYS A 91 -8.22 -4.26 7.44
CA LYS A 91 -8.77 -2.94 7.77
C LYS A 91 -9.79 -2.55 6.72
N THR A 92 -11.06 -2.85 6.97
CA THR A 92 -12.18 -2.20 6.29
C THR A 92 -12.40 -0.85 6.97
N PHE A 93 -12.01 0.25 6.33
CA PHE A 93 -12.56 1.55 6.71
C PHE A 93 -14.02 1.54 6.23
N LEU A 94 -14.96 1.39 7.15
CA LEU A 94 -16.36 1.72 6.87
C LEU A 94 -16.40 3.22 6.57
N SER A 95 -16.63 3.53 5.29
CA SER A 95 -16.98 4.86 4.79
C SER A 95 -18.30 5.34 5.38
#